data_AF-A0A9X9A142-F1
#
_entry.id   AF-A0A9X9A142-F1
#
_cell.length_a   1.000
_cell.length_b   1.000
_cell.length_c   1.000
_cell.angle_alpha   90.00
_cell.angle_beta   90.00
_cell.angle_gamma   90.00
#
_symmetry.space_group_name_H-M   'P 1'
#
loop_
_entity.id
_entity.type
_entity.pdbx_description
1 polymer ?
#
loop_
_entity_poly.entity_id
_entity_poly.type
_entity_poly.pdbx_seq_one_letter_code
_entity_poly.pdbx_strand_id
1 'polypeptide(L)'
;NGNGITFVDMEYGWLLNHEDLLHQNIELMSGRNINQHVGHGTSVLGIVSSEDNEVGNIGIAPKAKAKVISQIRDNGQYNTADAILSAVNQLEAGDVLLLEAQASFDGYGDKYLPVEVQPDIFDAIRAGTDKGIVIIEAGANGWNDLDQFKDRKGKQVLNRNSKDFKDSGAIMVGAGSSSFPHERMWFSNYGSRIDVYGWGENVDTTTAEQSRSAVNLYTSSFSG
;
A
#
# COMPACT_ATOMS: atom_id res chain seq x y z
N ASN A 1 -16.04 3.16 -10.73
CA ASN A 1 -16.47 3.30 -9.32
C ASN A 1 -16.25 2.02 -8.49
N GLY A 2 -15.67 0.93 -9.03
CA GLY A 2 -15.27 -0.24 -8.24
C GLY A 2 -16.32 -1.33 -8.01
N ASN A 3 -17.56 -1.15 -8.48
CA ASN A 3 -18.63 -2.11 -8.23
C ASN A 3 -18.28 -3.53 -8.70
N GLY A 4 -18.45 -4.51 -7.81
CA GLY A 4 -18.15 -5.93 -8.07
C GLY A 4 -16.68 -6.32 -7.89
N ILE A 5 -15.82 -5.40 -7.45
CA ILE A 5 -14.40 -5.66 -7.14
C ILE A 5 -14.21 -5.65 -5.63
N THR A 6 -13.43 -6.60 -5.10
CA THR A 6 -12.92 -6.50 -3.71
C THR A 6 -11.61 -5.72 -3.72
N PHE A 7 -11.52 -4.74 -2.83
CA PHE A 7 -10.29 -4.00 -2.55
C PHE A 7 -9.83 -4.33 -1.13
N VAL A 8 -8.57 -4.71 -0.98
CA VAL A 8 -7.96 -4.99 0.32
C VAL A 8 -6.81 -4.03 0.57
N ASP A 9 -6.89 -3.34 1.69
CA ASP A 9 -5.83 -2.48 2.19
C ASP A 9 -5.00 -3.21 3.26
N MET A 10 -3.66 -3.20 3.12
CA MET A 10 -2.73 -3.86 4.03
C MET A 10 -1.89 -2.86 4.83
N GLU A 11 -2.20 -2.73 6.12
CA GLU A 11 -1.59 -1.80 7.08
C GLU A 11 -1.50 -2.45 8.47
N TYR A 12 -1.28 -1.66 9.53
CA TYR A 12 -1.30 -2.10 10.92
C TYR A 12 -2.61 -1.69 11.62
N GLY A 13 -3.21 -0.56 11.20
CA GLY A 13 -4.29 0.07 11.95
C GLY A 13 -5.20 0.97 11.11
N TRP A 14 -6.49 0.99 11.47
CA TRP A 14 -7.54 1.77 10.80
C TRP A 14 -8.64 2.19 11.77
N LEU A 15 -9.27 3.33 11.50
CA LEU A 15 -10.53 3.75 12.08
C LEU A 15 -11.71 3.34 11.18
N LEU A 16 -12.14 2.08 11.30
CA LEU A 16 -13.15 1.48 10.41
C LEU A 16 -14.57 2.06 10.57
N ASN A 17 -14.81 2.84 11.63
CA ASN A 17 -16.07 3.52 11.89
C ASN A 17 -15.98 5.04 11.64
N HIS A 18 -15.02 5.48 10.83
CA HIS A 18 -14.98 6.85 10.32
C HIS A 18 -16.29 7.17 9.55
N GLU A 19 -16.81 8.40 9.66
CA GLU A 19 -18.12 8.76 9.13
C GLU A 19 -18.30 8.47 7.63
N ASP A 20 -17.23 8.68 6.83
CA ASP A 20 -17.19 8.39 5.39
C ASP A 20 -16.83 6.94 5.02
N LEU A 21 -16.60 6.07 6.01
CA LEU A 21 -16.26 4.66 5.80
C LEU A 21 -17.24 3.70 6.49
N LEU A 22 -18.08 4.17 7.42
CA LEU A 22 -18.82 3.30 8.33
C LEU A 22 -19.84 2.41 7.60
N HIS A 23 -20.44 2.86 6.49
CA HIS A 23 -21.42 2.08 5.74
C HIS A 23 -20.79 1.18 4.67
N GLN A 24 -19.48 1.28 4.45
CA GLN A 24 -18.73 0.31 3.65
C GLN A 24 -18.65 -1.07 4.32
N ASN A 25 -18.95 -1.18 5.62
CA ASN A 25 -18.91 -2.42 6.40
C ASN A 25 -17.56 -3.15 6.27
N ILE A 26 -16.47 -2.41 6.42
CA ILE A 26 -15.10 -2.89 6.16
C ILE A 26 -14.74 -4.03 7.11
N GLU A 27 -14.43 -5.19 6.53
CA GLU A 27 -14.07 -6.41 7.24
C GLU A 27 -12.56 -6.46 7.48
N LEU A 28 -12.14 -6.71 8.74
CA LEU A 28 -10.77 -7.13 9.04
C LEU A 28 -10.62 -8.62 8.76
N MET A 29 -9.91 -8.97 7.69
CA MET A 29 -9.76 -10.36 7.21
C MET A 29 -8.90 -11.22 8.13
N SER A 30 -7.80 -10.67 8.65
CA SER A 30 -6.89 -11.34 9.60
C SER A 30 -5.93 -10.36 10.27
N GLY A 31 -5.32 -10.79 11.37
CA GLY A 31 -4.38 -9.99 12.14
C GLY A 31 -5.07 -9.04 13.11
N ARG A 32 -4.31 -8.05 13.59
CA ARG A 32 -4.74 -7.14 14.65
C ARG A 32 -4.81 -5.72 14.11
N ASN A 33 -5.99 -5.10 14.25
CA ASN A 33 -6.15 -3.67 14.04
C ASN A 33 -5.61 -2.93 15.28
N ILE A 34 -4.37 -2.44 15.23
CA ILE A 34 -3.70 -1.80 16.38
C ILE A 34 -3.73 -0.28 16.30
N ASN A 35 -3.29 0.43 17.35
CA ASN A 35 -3.30 1.89 17.38
C ASN A 35 -2.18 2.52 16.54
N GLN A 36 -1.08 1.81 16.31
CA GLN A 36 -0.01 2.32 15.45
C GLN A 36 -0.53 2.41 14.01
N HIS A 37 -0.14 3.46 13.30
CA HIS A 37 -0.52 3.72 11.90
C HIS A 37 -2.02 3.87 11.61
N VAL A 38 -2.87 4.02 12.64
CA VAL A 38 -4.32 4.25 12.45
C VAL A 38 -4.64 5.41 11.52
N GLY A 39 -3.96 6.54 11.69
CA GLY A 39 -4.15 7.70 10.83
C GLY A 39 -3.78 7.40 9.37
N HIS A 40 -2.70 6.66 9.15
CA HIS A 40 -2.20 6.29 7.82
C HIS A 40 -3.18 5.36 7.09
N GLY A 41 -3.51 4.21 7.67
CA GLY A 41 -4.45 3.27 7.04
C GLY A 41 -5.84 3.86 6.85
N THR A 42 -6.31 4.70 7.79
CA THR A 42 -7.57 5.43 7.59
C THR A 42 -7.50 6.39 6.42
N SER A 43 -6.37 7.11 6.24
CA SER A 43 -6.16 7.99 5.11
C SER A 43 -6.10 7.24 3.78
N VAL A 44 -5.50 6.07 3.71
CA VAL A 44 -5.46 5.30 2.46
C VAL A 44 -6.80 4.63 2.13
N LEU A 45 -7.53 4.15 3.13
CA LEU A 45 -8.92 3.75 2.93
C LEU A 45 -9.77 4.88 2.34
N GLY A 46 -9.62 6.12 2.82
CA GLY A 46 -10.39 7.26 2.30
C GLY A 46 -10.06 7.63 0.86
N ILE A 47 -8.80 7.45 0.42
CA ILE A 47 -8.40 7.68 -0.98
C ILE A 47 -9.19 6.76 -1.92
N VAL A 48 -9.44 5.51 -1.49
CA VAL A 48 -10.06 4.50 -2.36
C VAL A 48 -11.56 4.37 -2.13
N SER A 49 -12.01 4.40 -0.88
CA SER A 49 -13.29 3.85 -0.45
C SER A 49 -14.21 4.84 0.28
N SER A 50 -13.82 6.11 0.45
CA SER A 50 -14.75 7.11 1.01
C SER A 50 -16.05 7.16 0.23
N GLU A 51 -17.15 7.20 0.96
CA GLU A 51 -18.51 7.18 0.40
C GLU A 51 -18.82 8.41 -0.47
N ASP A 52 -19.63 8.21 -1.50
CA ASP A 52 -20.22 9.30 -2.29
C ASP A 52 -21.50 9.78 -1.58
N ASN A 53 -21.34 10.56 -0.51
CA ASN A 53 -22.40 10.90 0.46
C ASN A 53 -22.55 12.42 0.74
N GLU A 54 -21.91 13.28 -0.07
CA GLU A 54 -21.84 14.74 0.10
C GLU A 54 -21.09 15.24 1.36
N VAL A 55 -20.43 14.34 2.10
CA VAL A 55 -19.56 14.65 3.23
C VAL A 55 -18.10 14.43 2.81
N GLY A 56 -17.18 15.22 3.37
CA GLY A 56 -15.75 14.97 3.22
C GLY A 56 -15.26 14.88 1.78
N ASN A 57 -14.75 13.69 1.41
CA ASN A 57 -14.21 13.39 0.09
C ASN A 57 -14.89 12.17 -0.54
N ILE A 58 -14.68 11.96 -1.85
CA ILE A 58 -15.17 10.76 -2.56
C ILE A 58 -13.96 9.91 -2.93
N GLY A 59 -14.00 8.62 -2.59
CA GLY A 59 -12.95 7.68 -2.95
C GLY A 59 -12.86 7.46 -4.46
N ILE A 60 -11.71 6.96 -4.94
CA ILE A 60 -11.52 6.60 -6.36
C ILE A 60 -12.47 5.47 -6.80
N ALA A 61 -12.78 4.55 -5.88
CA ALA A 61 -13.60 3.37 -6.11
C ALA A 61 -14.63 3.16 -4.98
N PRO A 62 -15.57 4.11 -4.78
CA PRO A 62 -16.42 4.17 -3.58
C PRO A 62 -17.48 3.05 -3.52
N LYS A 63 -17.60 2.24 -4.58
CA LYS A 63 -18.49 1.07 -4.65
C LYS A 63 -17.74 -0.26 -4.68
N ALA A 64 -16.41 -0.26 -4.50
CA ALA A 64 -15.66 -1.48 -4.26
C ALA A 64 -16.01 -2.05 -2.89
N LYS A 65 -15.95 -3.38 -2.74
CA LYS A 65 -16.06 -4.00 -1.42
C LYS A 65 -14.71 -3.85 -0.71
N ALA A 66 -14.60 -2.88 0.18
CA ALA A 66 -13.39 -2.66 0.97
C ALA A 66 -13.25 -3.70 2.09
N LYS A 67 -12.03 -4.22 2.25
CA LYS A 67 -11.58 -5.03 3.38
C LYS A 67 -10.20 -4.55 3.81
N VAL A 68 -9.78 -4.98 4.99
CA VAL A 68 -8.43 -4.69 5.52
C VAL A 68 -7.75 -5.95 6.00
N ILE A 69 -6.41 -5.97 5.94
CA ILE A 69 -5.61 -7.07 6.45
C ILE A 69 -4.35 -6.58 7.16
N SER A 70 -4.10 -7.06 8.38
CA SER A 70 -3.02 -6.50 9.19
C SER A 70 -1.69 -7.22 9.02
N GLN A 71 -0.61 -6.45 8.86
CA GLN A 71 0.76 -6.98 8.94
C GLN A 71 1.15 -7.39 10.37
N ILE A 72 0.42 -6.88 11.37
CA ILE A 72 0.53 -7.34 12.76
C ILE A 72 -0.39 -8.54 12.92
N ARG A 73 0.22 -9.72 12.93
CA ARG A 73 -0.50 -11.00 12.92
C ARG A 73 -1.14 -11.28 14.28
N ASP A 74 -1.98 -12.30 14.36
CA ASP A 74 -2.77 -12.60 15.58
C ASP A 74 -1.89 -12.86 16.82
N ASN A 75 -0.70 -13.42 16.61
CA ASN A 75 0.32 -13.62 17.64
C ASN A 75 1.06 -12.32 18.06
N GLY A 76 0.70 -11.18 17.48
CA GLY A 76 1.29 -9.86 17.72
C GLY A 76 2.61 -9.61 16.99
N GLN A 77 3.10 -10.54 16.17
CA GLN A 77 4.33 -10.38 15.41
C GLN A 77 4.06 -9.65 14.08
N TYR A 78 5.04 -8.88 13.63
CA TYR A 78 5.04 -8.29 12.30
C TYR A 78 5.44 -9.34 11.25
N ASN A 79 4.62 -9.55 10.22
CA ASN A 79 4.95 -10.42 9.09
C ASN A 79 4.14 -10.05 7.84
N THR A 80 4.79 -9.33 6.93
CA THR A 80 4.18 -8.88 5.66
C THR A 80 3.88 -10.03 4.71
N ALA A 81 4.80 -11.00 4.56
CA ALA A 81 4.60 -12.12 3.64
C ALA A 81 3.39 -12.98 4.04
N ASP A 82 3.23 -13.26 5.35
CA ASP A 82 2.06 -13.98 5.88
C ASP A 82 0.75 -13.21 5.72
N ALA A 83 0.78 -11.89 5.88
CA ALA A 83 -0.39 -11.03 5.61
C ALA A 83 -0.80 -11.09 4.13
N ILE A 84 0.16 -10.95 3.20
CA ILE A 84 -0.10 -11.06 1.76
C ILE A 84 -0.70 -12.43 1.43
N LEU A 85 -0.07 -13.53 1.87
CA LEU A 85 -0.58 -14.87 1.60
C LEU A 85 -1.98 -15.11 2.20
N SER A 86 -2.26 -14.53 3.37
CA SER A 86 -3.58 -14.60 4.00
C SER A 86 -4.66 -13.86 3.20
N ALA A 87 -4.31 -12.73 2.56
CA ALA A 87 -5.21 -12.06 1.61
C ALA A 87 -5.36 -12.88 0.33
N VAL A 88 -4.26 -13.34 -0.26
CA VAL A 88 -4.24 -14.14 -1.51
C VAL A 88 -5.10 -15.40 -1.40
N ASN A 89 -5.15 -16.03 -0.22
CA ASN A 89 -5.99 -17.22 0.02
C ASN A 89 -7.49 -16.93 -0.02
N GLN A 90 -7.91 -15.67 0.15
CA GLN A 90 -9.31 -15.26 0.23
C GLN A 90 -9.77 -14.43 -0.97
N LEU A 91 -8.84 -13.86 -1.73
CA LEU A 91 -9.13 -13.03 -2.91
C LEU A 91 -9.18 -13.86 -4.19
N GLU A 92 -9.97 -13.40 -5.15
CA GLU A 92 -10.12 -14.01 -6.46
C GLU A 92 -9.40 -13.21 -7.55
N ALA A 93 -9.25 -13.79 -8.74
CA ALA A 93 -8.68 -13.08 -9.87
C ALA A 93 -9.48 -11.80 -10.20
N GLY A 94 -8.78 -10.68 -10.36
CA GLY A 94 -9.36 -9.36 -10.57
C GLY A 94 -9.63 -8.54 -9.30
N ASP A 95 -9.59 -9.15 -8.11
CA ASP A 95 -9.56 -8.40 -6.85
C ASP A 95 -8.23 -7.64 -6.71
N VAL A 96 -8.23 -6.60 -5.87
CA VAL A 96 -7.10 -5.69 -5.68
C VAL A 96 -6.55 -5.79 -4.25
N LEU A 97 -5.24 -5.92 -4.12
CA LEU A 97 -4.52 -5.85 -2.85
C LEU A 97 -3.50 -4.70 -2.90
N LEU A 98 -3.62 -3.73 -2.00
CA LEU A 98 -2.70 -2.61 -1.86
C LEU A 98 -1.73 -2.85 -0.71
N LEU A 99 -0.44 -2.74 -1.01
CA LEU A 99 0.67 -2.88 -0.06
C LEU A 99 1.27 -1.50 0.20
N GLU A 100 0.78 -0.82 1.24
CA GLU A 100 1.28 0.48 1.68
C GLU A 100 2.42 0.35 2.69
N ALA A 101 3.40 -0.47 2.33
CA ALA A 101 4.50 -0.83 3.20
C ALA A 101 5.84 -0.51 2.53
N GLN A 102 6.87 -0.40 3.37
CA GLN A 102 8.25 -0.23 2.93
C GLN A 102 9.17 -1.06 3.80
N ALA A 103 10.32 -1.45 3.26
CA ALA A 103 11.27 -2.34 3.92
C ALA A 103 12.65 -1.67 4.09
N SER A 104 13.33 -2.07 5.16
CA SER A 104 14.78 -1.91 5.27
C SER A 104 15.47 -3.12 4.64
N PHE A 105 16.70 -2.93 4.15
CA PHE A 105 17.54 -4.02 3.62
C PHE A 105 18.98 -3.85 4.06
N ASP A 106 19.61 -4.94 4.48
CA ASP A 106 21.00 -4.92 4.98
C ASP A 106 21.95 -4.33 3.93
N GLY A 107 22.78 -3.38 4.35
CA GLY A 107 23.72 -2.68 3.47
C GLY A 107 23.17 -1.42 2.79
N TYR A 108 21.88 -1.09 2.99
CA TYR A 108 21.25 0.14 2.48
C TYR A 108 20.99 1.21 3.56
N GLY A 109 21.37 0.93 4.80
CA GLY A 109 21.24 1.85 5.94
C GLY A 109 19.77 2.18 6.24
N ASP A 110 19.50 3.44 6.58
CA ASP A 110 18.16 3.91 6.94
C ASP A 110 17.28 4.27 5.73
N LYS A 111 17.69 3.86 4.51
CA LYS A 111 16.93 4.14 3.30
C LYS A 111 15.86 3.09 3.06
N TYR A 112 14.61 3.53 2.93
CA TYR A 112 13.48 2.65 2.65
C TYR A 112 13.45 2.18 1.19
N LEU A 113 13.15 0.90 1.02
CA LEU A 113 13.03 0.22 -0.26
C LEU A 113 11.62 -0.38 -0.39
N PRO A 114 11.16 -0.70 -1.61
CA PRO A 114 9.94 -1.47 -1.80
C PRO A 114 10.01 -2.78 -1.01
N VAL A 115 8.88 -3.29 -0.52
CA VAL A 115 8.86 -4.51 0.28
C VAL A 115 9.29 -5.75 -0.50
N GLU A 116 9.14 -5.76 -1.84
CA GLU A 116 9.59 -6.86 -2.70
C GLU A 116 11.12 -7.06 -2.74
N VAL A 117 11.93 -6.20 -2.08
CA VAL A 117 13.36 -6.50 -1.86
C VAL A 117 13.58 -7.68 -0.92
N GLN A 118 12.60 -7.99 -0.07
CA GLN A 118 12.64 -9.17 0.79
C GLN A 118 12.18 -10.40 -0.02
N PRO A 119 12.99 -11.48 -0.13
CA PRO A 119 12.68 -12.60 -1.01
C PRO A 119 11.35 -13.31 -0.69
N ASP A 120 11.00 -13.43 0.58
CA ASP A 120 9.74 -14.03 1.04
C ASP A 120 8.52 -13.18 0.68
N ILE A 121 8.64 -11.85 0.79
CA ILE A 121 7.61 -10.92 0.34
C ILE A 121 7.47 -10.95 -1.19
N PHE A 122 8.59 -10.95 -1.93
CA PHE A 122 8.59 -11.10 -3.38
C PHE A 122 7.82 -12.35 -3.82
N ASP A 123 8.11 -13.50 -3.21
CA ASP A 123 7.46 -14.77 -3.55
C ASP A 123 5.96 -14.75 -3.17
N ALA A 124 5.58 -14.10 -2.06
CA ALA A 124 4.18 -13.93 -1.65
C ALA A 124 3.39 -13.04 -2.63
N ILE A 125 3.97 -11.92 -3.08
CA ILE A 125 3.40 -11.05 -4.11
C ILE A 125 3.20 -11.85 -5.39
N ARG A 126 4.24 -12.56 -5.84
CA ARG A 126 4.20 -13.37 -7.05
C ARG A 126 3.11 -14.44 -6.98
N ALA A 127 2.92 -15.10 -5.85
CA ALA A 127 1.85 -16.08 -5.68
C ALA A 127 0.45 -15.45 -5.89
N GLY A 128 0.25 -14.21 -5.44
CA GLY A 128 -1.01 -13.48 -5.65
C GLY A 128 -1.20 -13.03 -7.10
N THR A 129 -0.17 -12.48 -7.73
CA THR A 129 -0.23 -12.03 -9.13
C THR A 129 -0.39 -13.21 -10.08
N ASP A 130 0.27 -14.34 -9.84
CA ASP A 130 0.08 -15.60 -10.59
C ASP A 130 -1.34 -16.16 -10.43
N LYS A 131 -2.01 -15.89 -9.29
CA LYS A 131 -3.45 -16.20 -9.09
C LYS A 131 -4.38 -15.26 -9.86
N GLY A 132 -3.86 -14.15 -10.40
CA GLY A 132 -4.62 -13.13 -11.11
C GLY A 132 -5.14 -11.99 -10.24
N ILE A 133 -4.65 -11.86 -9.00
CA ILE A 133 -4.94 -10.72 -8.13
C ILE A 133 -4.10 -9.52 -8.62
N VAL A 134 -4.71 -8.33 -8.66
CA VAL A 134 -3.97 -7.09 -8.94
C VAL A 134 -3.30 -6.64 -7.64
N ILE A 135 -1.98 -6.72 -7.57
CA ILE A 135 -1.22 -6.23 -6.41
C ILE A 135 -0.59 -4.88 -6.76
N ILE A 136 -0.84 -3.89 -5.92
CA ILE A 136 -0.25 -2.55 -5.99
C ILE A 136 0.71 -2.40 -4.83
N GLU A 137 1.95 -1.97 -5.10
CA GLU A 137 2.99 -1.81 -4.08
C GLU A 137 3.57 -0.39 -4.13
N ALA A 138 3.81 0.20 -2.95
CA ALA A 138 4.51 1.46 -2.85
C ALA A 138 5.98 1.34 -3.30
N GLY A 139 6.44 2.31 -4.11
CA GLY A 139 7.85 2.43 -4.50
C GLY A 139 8.78 2.79 -3.33
N ALA A 140 8.23 3.13 -2.17
CA ALA A 140 8.90 3.50 -0.92
C ALA A 140 9.73 4.81 -0.93
N ASN A 141 10.01 5.29 0.28
CA ASN A 141 10.40 6.67 0.53
C ASN A 141 11.87 6.81 0.92
N GLY A 142 12.77 6.22 0.11
CA GLY A 142 14.20 6.16 0.40
C GLY A 142 15.13 6.95 -0.52
N TRP A 143 14.61 7.63 -1.56
CA TRP A 143 15.42 8.33 -2.57
C TRP A 143 16.51 7.42 -3.20
N ASN A 144 16.18 6.16 -3.44
CA ASN A 144 17.09 5.19 -4.06
C ASN A 144 16.86 5.13 -5.58
N ASP A 145 17.96 5.00 -6.32
CA ASP A 145 17.93 4.43 -7.66
C ASP A 145 17.82 2.90 -7.53
N LEU A 146 16.63 2.37 -7.77
CA LEU A 146 16.34 0.93 -7.72
C LEU A 146 17.12 0.15 -8.79
N ASP A 147 17.60 0.80 -9.86
CA ASP A 147 18.46 0.13 -10.85
C ASP A 147 19.85 -0.19 -10.28
N GLN A 148 20.26 0.48 -9.19
CA GLN A 148 21.49 0.24 -8.45
C GLN A 148 21.30 -0.71 -7.25
N PHE A 149 20.06 -1.12 -6.95
CA PHE A 149 19.80 -2.09 -5.90
C PHE A 149 20.50 -3.43 -6.21
N LYS A 150 21.05 -4.06 -5.19
CA LYS A 150 21.70 -5.37 -5.23
C LYS A 150 21.25 -6.18 -4.02
N ASP A 151 20.78 -7.39 -4.28
CA ASP A 151 20.49 -8.35 -3.22
C ASP A 151 21.78 -8.81 -2.51
N ARG A 152 21.65 -9.67 -1.49
CA ARG A 152 22.78 -10.25 -0.76
C ARG A 152 23.76 -11.06 -1.64
N LYS A 153 23.35 -11.44 -2.85
CA LYS A 153 24.18 -12.17 -3.84
C LYS A 153 24.78 -11.22 -4.88
N GLY A 154 24.61 -9.90 -4.72
CA GLY A 154 25.11 -8.89 -5.64
C GLY A 154 24.28 -8.71 -6.91
N LYS A 155 23.06 -9.28 -6.97
CA LYS A 155 22.20 -9.29 -8.15
C LYS A 155 21.30 -8.07 -8.22
N GLN A 156 21.22 -7.45 -9.39
CA GLN A 156 20.33 -6.31 -9.65
C GLN A 156 18.92 -6.79 -10.01
N VAL A 157 18.20 -7.32 -9.02
CA VAL A 157 16.89 -7.96 -9.21
C VAL A 157 15.76 -6.97 -9.54
N LEU A 158 15.92 -5.69 -9.20
CA LEU A 158 14.94 -4.63 -9.53
C LEU A 158 15.23 -3.93 -10.87
N ASN A 159 16.43 -4.06 -11.41
CA ASN A 159 16.81 -3.37 -12.65
C ASN A 159 16.26 -4.12 -13.87
N ARG A 160 15.27 -3.56 -14.58
CA ARG A 160 14.65 -4.20 -15.77
C ARG A 160 15.64 -4.45 -16.92
N ASN A 161 16.75 -3.73 -16.95
CA ASN A 161 17.80 -3.90 -17.96
C ASN A 161 18.87 -4.93 -17.54
N SER A 162 18.78 -5.49 -16.34
CA SER A 162 19.68 -6.53 -15.83
C SER A 162 19.19 -7.93 -16.23
N LYS A 163 20.13 -8.84 -16.50
CA LYS A 163 19.85 -10.27 -16.66
C LYS A 163 19.33 -10.95 -15.39
N ASP A 164 19.55 -10.32 -14.23
CA ASP A 164 19.11 -10.81 -12.92
C ASP A 164 17.72 -10.29 -12.54
N PHE A 165 17.09 -9.46 -13.40
CA PHE A 165 15.78 -8.90 -13.15
C PHE A 165 14.76 -9.98 -12.78
N LYS A 166 13.92 -9.67 -11.79
CA LYS A 166 12.79 -10.49 -11.41
C LYS A 166 11.55 -9.62 -11.34
N ASP A 167 10.49 -10.09 -11.98
CA ASP A 167 9.18 -9.46 -11.92
C ASP A 167 8.30 -10.21 -10.91
N SER A 168 7.84 -9.50 -9.88
CA SER A 168 6.85 -10.00 -8.91
C SER A 168 5.43 -9.93 -9.50
N GLY A 169 5.23 -9.17 -10.58
CA GLY A 169 3.93 -8.86 -11.18
C GLY A 169 3.18 -7.73 -10.48
N ALA A 170 3.69 -7.18 -9.36
CA ALA A 170 3.06 -6.04 -8.71
C ALA A 170 3.28 -4.75 -9.51
N ILE A 171 2.24 -3.91 -9.52
CA ILE A 171 2.31 -2.55 -10.03
C ILE A 171 2.99 -1.69 -8.97
N MET A 172 4.23 -1.28 -9.22
CA MET A 172 5.00 -0.46 -8.28
C MET A 172 4.79 1.04 -8.56
N VAL A 173 4.30 1.75 -7.56
CA VAL A 173 3.86 3.15 -7.69
C VAL A 173 4.83 4.11 -6.99
N GLY A 174 5.42 5.03 -7.74
CA GLY A 174 6.22 6.13 -7.20
C GLY A 174 5.38 7.34 -6.79
N ALA A 175 5.98 8.24 -6.00
CA ALA A 175 5.34 9.49 -5.57
C ALA A 175 5.72 10.65 -6.49
N GLY A 176 4.70 11.33 -7.02
CA GLY A 176 4.79 12.55 -7.83
C GLY A 176 4.14 13.75 -7.14
N SER A 177 4.57 14.96 -7.52
CA SER A 177 4.02 16.20 -6.99
C SER A 177 2.59 16.42 -7.48
N SER A 178 1.79 17.07 -6.64
CA SER A 178 0.39 17.41 -6.94
C SER A 178 0.28 18.46 -8.07
N SER A 179 1.29 19.31 -8.20
CA SER A 179 1.31 20.42 -9.18
C SER A 179 1.77 19.96 -10.57
N PHE A 180 1.09 20.43 -11.62
CA PHE A 180 1.55 20.25 -12.99
C PHE A 180 2.82 21.09 -13.26
N PRO A 181 3.88 20.56 -13.91
CA PRO A 181 3.94 19.33 -14.70
C PRO A 181 4.48 18.08 -13.95
N HIS A 182 3.90 17.73 -12.79
CA HIS A 182 4.16 16.53 -11.97
C HIS A 182 5.62 16.09 -11.95
N GLU A 183 6.33 16.46 -10.89
CA GLU A 183 7.72 16.08 -10.69
C GLU A 183 7.80 14.94 -9.67
N ARG A 184 8.84 14.10 -9.76
CA ARG A 184 9.06 13.07 -8.74
C ARG A 184 9.29 13.71 -7.36
N MET A 185 8.60 13.23 -6.34
CA MET A 185 8.81 13.67 -4.97
C MET A 185 10.24 13.38 -4.50
N TRP A 186 10.78 14.29 -3.68
CA TRP A 186 12.17 14.21 -3.20
C TRP A 186 12.46 12.98 -2.33
N PHE A 187 11.45 12.29 -1.83
CA PHE A 187 11.61 11.07 -1.05
C PHE A 187 11.39 9.80 -1.87
N SER A 188 10.70 9.88 -3.02
CA SER A 188 10.35 8.72 -3.83
C SER A 188 11.60 8.01 -4.34
N ASN A 189 11.65 6.69 -4.21
CA ASN A 189 12.57 5.89 -5.01
C ASN A 189 12.25 6.05 -6.51
N TYR A 190 13.23 5.72 -7.35
CA TYR A 190 13.17 5.85 -8.81
C TYR A 190 13.97 4.75 -9.49
N GLY A 191 13.94 4.70 -10.82
CA GLY A 191 14.62 3.68 -11.62
C GLY A 191 13.63 2.87 -12.43
N SER A 192 14.13 1.94 -13.24
CA SER A 192 13.33 1.20 -14.22
C SER A 192 12.27 0.28 -13.60
N ARG A 193 12.36 -0.06 -12.30
CA ARG A 193 11.35 -0.89 -11.62
C ARG A 193 10.01 -0.18 -11.45
N ILE A 194 9.99 1.14 -11.26
CA ILE A 194 8.75 1.91 -11.05
C ILE A 194 7.87 1.81 -12.30
N ASP A 195 6.62 1.38 -12.14
CA ASP A 195 5.67 1.21 -13.23
C ASP A 195 4.98 2.53 -13.59
N VAL A 196 4.49 3.21 -12.56
CA VAL A 196 3.66 4.42 -12.66
C VAL A 196 3.89 5.32 -11.45
N TYR A 197 3.33 6.53 -11.45
CA TYR A 197 3.31 7.41 -10.29
C TYR A 197 1.91 7.95 -10.02
N GLY A 198 1.65 8.29 -8.76
CA GLY A 198 0.46 9.02 -8.30
C GLY A 198 0.84 10.29 -7.53
N TRP A 199 -0.14 11.05 -7.05
CA TRP A 199 0.13 12.16 -6.14
C TRP A 199 0.62 11.60 -4.80
N GLY A 200 1.84 11.97 -4.41
CA GLY A 200 2.45 11.61 -3.12
C GLY A 200 2.51 12.78 -2.13
N GLU A 201 1.80 13.87 -2.41
CA GLU A 201 1.64 15.03 -1.53
C GLU A 201 0.27 15.67 -1.76
N ASN A 202 -0.17 16.47 -0.79
CA ASN A 202 -1.41 17.26 -0.87
C ASN A 202 -2.63 16.41 -1.23
N VAL A 203 -2.70 15.19 -0.67
CA VAL A 203 -3.83 14.29 -0.90
C VAL A 203 -4.93 14.58 0.12
N ASP A 204 -6.11 14.94 -0.41
CA ASP A 204 -7.34 15.12 0.36
C ASP A 204 -7.95 13.76 0.71
N THR A 205 -8.01 13.44 2.00
CA THR A 205 -8.55 12.17 2.48
C THR A 205 -9.02 12.20 3.93
N THR A 206 -9.71 11.13 4.36
CA THR A 206 -10.02 10.87 5.77
C THR A 206 -8.74 10.75 6.60
N THR A 207 -8.83 10.86 7.92
CA THR A 207 -7.70 10.58 8.80
C THR A 207 -8.20 10.21 10.19
N ALA A 208 -7.28 9.86 11.08
CA ALA A 208 -7.62 9.48 12.44
C ALA A 208 -6.48 9.75 13.41
N GLU A 209 -6.86 10.11 14.63
CA GLU A 209 -5.94 10.15 15.76
C GLU A 209 -5.62 8.73 16.24
N GLN A 210 -4.42 8.53 16.77
CA GLN A 210 -4.01 7.25 17.36
C GLN A 210 -4.98 6.75 18.46
N SER A 211 -5.63 7.66 19.18
CA SER A 211 -6.62 7.38 20.22
C SER A 211 -7.98 6.92 19.69
N ARG A 212 -8.28 7.12 18.40
CA ARG A 212 -9.59 6.84 17.78
C ARG A 212 -10.76 7.59 18.42
N SER A 213 -10.49 8.74 19.03
CA SER A 213 -11.49 9.56 19.73
C SER A 213 -12.47 10.24 18.79
N ALA A 214 -11.95 10.85 17.72
CA ALA A 214 -12.74 11.50 16.69
C ALA A 214 -12.92 10.56 15.49
N VAL A 215 -14.11 10.57 14.90
CA VAL A 215 -14.53 9.68 13.79
C VAL A 215 -14.85 10.43 12.51
N ASN A 216 -14.47 11.70 12.43
CA ASN A 216 -14.86 12.64 11.39
C ASN A 216 -13.70 13.60 11.06
N LEU A 217 -12.48 13.07 10.97
CA LEU A 217 -11.30 13.87 10.71
C LEU A 217 -10.86 13.70 9.26
N TYR A 218 -10.43 14.81 8.65
CA TYR A 218 -9.91 14.85 7.29
C TYR A 218 -8.57 15.57 7.27
N THR A 219 -7.80 15.34 6.21
CA THR A 219 -6.56 16.05 5.94
C THR A 219 -6.44 16.34 4.46
N SER A 220 -5.83 17.48 4.13
CA SER A 220 -5.44 17.88 2.77
C SER A 220 -3.95 17.75 2.53
N SER A 221 -3.22 17.19 3.50
CA SER A 221 -1.76 17.13 3.47
C SER A 221 -1.23 15.70 3.62
N PHE A 222 -2.05 14.68 3.34
CA PHE A 222 -1.55 13.31 3.31
C PHE A 222 -0.49 13.18 2.21
N SER A 223 0.58 12.45 2.54
CA SER A 223 1.78 12.33 1.71
C SER A 223 2.42 10.96 1.98
N GLY A 224 2.93 10.34 0.93
CA GLY A 224 3.47 8.98 0.94
C GLY A 224 4.03 8.58 -0.41
#